data_AF-A0A6M0RG78-F1
#
_entry.id   AF-A0A6M0RG78-F1
#
_cell.length_a   1.000
_cell.length_b   1.000
_cell.length_c   1.000
_cell.angle_alpha   90.00
_cell.angle_beta   90.00
_cell.angle_gamma   90.00
#
_symmetry.space_group_name_H-M   'P 1'
#
loop_
_entity.id
_entity.type
_entity.pdbx_description
1 polymer ?
#
loop_
_entity_poly.entity_id
_entity_poly.type
_entity_poly.pdbx_seq_one_letter_code
_entity_poly.pdbx_strand_id
1 'polypeptide(L)'
;MLQVIPAALAQFISIYLALLLVRVLLSWLPNLDWGNPLLSALSQITDPYLNLFRSVIPPLGGIDFSAILAFIVLQFVRSALVQATYALAASGYMAYSSF
;
A
#
# COMPACT_ATOMS: atom_id res chain seq x y z
N MET A 1 -14.78 12.35 -15.01
CA MET A 1 -14.32 13.08 -13.80
C MET A 1 -14.43 12.22 -12.56
N LEU A 2 -15.54 11.52 -12.35
CA LEU A 2 -15.76 10.70 -11.15
C LEU A 2 -14.77 9.53 -10.98
N GLN A 3 -14.25 8.97 -12.08
CA GLN A 3 -13.27 7.89 -12.06
C GLN A 3 -11.85 8.32 -11.63
N VAL A 4 -11.55 9.63 -11.60
CA VAL A 4 -10.21 10.14 -11.29
C VAL A 4 -9.84 9.91 -9.82
N ILE A 5 -10.81 10.05 -8.92
CA ILE A 5 -10.60 9.89 -7.48
C ILE A 5 -10.14 8.46 -7.12
N PRO A 6 -10.89 7.39 -7.46
CA PRO A 6 -10.46 6.03 -7.15
C PRO A 6 -9.15 5.65 -7.87
N ALA A 7 -8.91 6.16 -9.08
CA ALA A 7 -7.65 5.97 -9.79
C ALA A 7 -6.46 6.59 -9.05
N ALA A 8 -6.60 7.84 -8.59
CA ALA A 8 -5.57 8.53 -7.82
C ALA A 8 -5.26 7.81 -6.49
N LEU A 9 -6.29 7.33 -5.80
CA LEU A 9 -6.13 6.55 -4.57
C LEU A 9 -5.44 5.20 -4.84
N ALA A 10 -5.82 4.48 -5.90
CA ALA A 10 -5.15 3.24 -6.29
C ALA A 10 -3.67 3.48 -6.64
N GLN A 11 -3.36 4.60 -7.28
CA GLN A 11 -1.98 4.98 -7.60
C GLN A 11 -1.18 5.32 -6.35
N PHE A 12 -1.77 6.09 -5.43
CA PHE A 12 -1.15 6.38 -4.14
C PHE A 12 -0.82 5.10 -3.38
N ILE A 13 -1.78 4.15 -3.30
CA ILE A 13 -1.54 2.86 -2.66
C ILE A 13 -0.43 2.08 -3.38
N SER A 14 -0.33 2.15 -4.71
CA SER A 14 0.76 1.48 -5.45
C SER A 14 2.13 2.01 -5.04
N ILE A 15 2.26 3.33 -4.88
CA ILE A 15 3.51 3.97 -4.41
C ILE A 15 3.77 3.57 -2.95
N TYR A 16 2.75 3.60 -2.10
CA TYR A 16 2.89 3.21 -0.70
C TYR A 16 3.27 1.74 -0.52
N LEU A 17 2.73 0.84 -1.35
CA LEU A 17 3.14 -0.56 -1.42
C LEU A 17 4.62 -0.71 -1.78
N ALA A 18 5.13 0.09 -2.71
CA ALA A 18 6.55 0.09 -3.04
C ALA A 18 7.40 0.57 -1.85
N LEU A 19 6.96 1.61 -1.13
CA LEU A 19 7.64 2.06 0.10
C LEU A 19 7.63 0.99 1.20
N LEU A 20 6.50 0.31 1.41
CA LEU A 20 6.41 -0.82 2.34
C LEU A 20 7.37 -1.94 1.95
N LEU A 21 7.47 -2.24 0.65
CA LEU A 21 8.38 -3.29 0.16
C LEU A 21 9.82 -2.93 0.48
N VAL A 22 10.23 -1.70 0.17
CA VAL A 22 11.56 -1.20 0.53
C VAL A 22 11.77 -1.27 2.04
N ARG A 23 10.81 -0.79 2.86
CA ARG A 23 10.90 -0.82 4.33
C ARG A 23 11.13 -2.23 4.88
N VAL A 24 10.41 -3.22 4.34
CA VAL A 24 10.48 -4.62 4.80
C VAL A 24 11.78 -5.26 4.34
N LEU A 25 12.18 -5.06 3.09
CA LEU A 25 13.46 -5.57 2.58
C LEU A 25 14.66 -4.98 3.36
N LEU A 26 14.63 -3.68 3.63
CA LEU A 26 15.66 -3.02 4.46
C LEU A 26 15.66 -3.52 5.91
N SER A 27 14.51 -3.93 6.44
CA SER A 27 14.41 -4.49 7.79
C SER A 27 15.13 -5.83 7.95
N TRP A 28 15.32 -6.56 6.86
CA TRP A 28 16.04 -7.84 6.86
C TRP A 28 17.56 -7.68 6.82
N LEU A 29 18.06 -6.48 6.49
CA LEU A 29 19.49 -6.20 6.46
C LEU A 29 19.99 -5.90 7.89
N PRO A 30 20.86 -6.74 8.46
CA PRO A 30 21.46 -6.45 9.75
C PRO A 30 22.40 -5.23 9.65
N ASN A 31 22.46 -4.42 10.71
CA ASN A 31 23.34 -3.24 10.85
C ASN A 31 22.98 -2.00 10.02
N LEU A 32 21.74 -1.88 9.57
CA LEU A 32 21.28 -0.71 8.84
C LEU A 32 21.01 0.47 9.81
N ASP A 33 21.59 1.64 9.54
CA ASP A 33 21.47 2.82 10.41
C ASP A 33 20.12 3.53 10.20
N TRP A 34 19.13 3.17 11.03
CA TRP A 34 17.82 3.80 11.05
C TRP A 34 17.83 5.25 11.58
N GLY A 35 18.97 5.75 12.08
CA GLY A 35 19.17 7.16 12.41
C GLY A 35 19.36 8.05 11.18
N ASN A 36 19.63 7.48 10.01
CA ASN A 36 19.71 8.23 8.76
C ASN A 36 18.37 8.95 8.46
N PRO A 37 18.38 10.24 8.07
CA PRO A 37 17.16 11.00 7.78
C PRO A 37 16.21 10.34 6.76
N LEU A 38 16.74 9.69 5.71
CA LEU A 38 15.93 9.05 4.68
C LEU A 38 15.24 7.78 5.20
N LEU A 39 15.97 6.99 5.99
CA LEU A 39 15.47 5.73 6.53
C LEU A 39 14.49 5.96 7.68
N SER A 40 14.76 6.96 8.51
CA SER A 40 13.83 7.38 9.56
C SER A 40 12.55 8.00 8.99
N ALA A 41 12.61 8.75 7.89
CA ALA A 41 11.42 9.22 7.19
C ALA A 41 10.60 8.05 6.62
N LEU A 42 11.27 7.05 6.01
CA LEU A 42 10.61 5.85 5.52
C LEU A 42 9.90 5.10 6.65
N SER A 43 10.56 4.87 7.78
CA SER A 43 9.96 4.17 8.93
C SER A 43 8.81 4.96 9.54
N GLN A 44 8.91 6.28 9.66
CA GLN A 44 7.81 7.13 10.14
C GLN A 44 6.54 7.05 9.28
N ILE A 45 6.71 6.90 7.95
CA ILE A 45 5.59 6.79 7.00
C ILE A 45 4.98 5.38 6.99
N THR A 46 5.80 4.35 7.17
CA THR A 46 5.40 2.94 6.98
C THR A 46 5.06 2.20 8.27
N ASP A 47 5.74 2.52 9.38
CA ASP A 47 5.59 1.81 10.64
C ASP A 47 4.21 1.97 11.29
N PRO A 48 3.53 3.14 11.25
CA PRO A 48 2.18 3.24 11.79
C PRO A 48 1.21 2.21 11.18
N TYR A 49 1.33 1.93 9.88
CA TYR A 49 0.53 0.92 9.21
C TYR A 49 0.98 -0.51 9.58
N LEU A 50 2.28 -0.79 9.53
CA LEU A 50 2.83 -2.11 9.88
C LEU A 50 2.52 -2.49 11.35
N ASN A 51 2.57 -1.53 12.26
CA ASN A 51 2.29 -1.73 13.68
C ASN A 51 0.86 -2.21 13.96
N LEU A 52 -0.10 -1.91 13.07
CA LEU A 52 -1.46 -2.45 13.16
C LEU A 52 -1.51 -3.97 12.97
N PHE A 53 -0.55 -4.54 12.24
CA PHE A 53 -0.47 -5.98 11.95
C PHE A 53 0.54 -6.70 12.86
N ARG A 54 1.57 -6.00 13.34
CA ARG A 54 2.54 -6.55 14.30
C ARG A 54 1.91 -6.96 15.63
N SER A 55 0.79 -6.35 16.00
CA SER A 55 -0.01 -6.75 17.17
C SER A 55 -0.70 -8.11 16.98
N VAL A 56 -0.96 -8.52 15.74
CA VAL A 56 -1.59 -9.81 15.39
C VAL A 56 -0.53 -10.89 15.22
N ILE A 57 0.57 -10.59 14.52
CA ILE A 57 1.67 -11.52 14.25
C ILE A 57 2.97 -10.83 14.67
N PRO A 58 3.54 -11.16 15.86
CA PRO A 58 4.80 -10.58 16.27
C PRO A 58 5.94 -11.03 15.33
N PRO A 59 7.00 -10.21 15.17
CA PRO A 59 8.16 -10.58 14.37
C PRO A 59 8.83 -11.85 14.90
N LEU A 60 9.15 -12.80 14.02
CA LEU A 60 9.84 -14.03 14.38
C LEU A 60 11.26 -14.02 13.80
N GLY A 61 12.28 -14.09 14.67
CA GLY A 61 13.68 -14.16 14.23
C GLY A 61 14.18 -12.95 13.43
N GLY A 62 13.64 -11.75 13.70
CA GLY A 62 14.00 -10.52 12.99
C GLY A 62 13.32 -10.34 11.62
N ILE A 63 12.52 -11.32 11.18
CA ILE A 63 11.74 -11.23 9.94
C ILE A 63 10.31 -10.80 10.28
N ASP A 64 9.87 -9.72 9.62
CA ASP A 64 8.53 -9.17 9.80
C ASP A 64 7.49 -9.92 8.95
N PHE A 65 6.99 -11.05 9.46
CA PHE A 65 5.92 -11.82 8.81
C PHE A 65 4.57 -11.08 8.80
N SER A 66 4.37 -10.12 9.71
CA SER A 66 3.16 -9.29 9.74
C SER A 66 3.01 -8.44 8.48
N ALA A 67 4.14 -8.11 7.84
CA ALA A 67 4.16 -7.39 6.58
C ALA A 67 3.37 -8.09 5.48
N ILE A 68 3.39 -9.44 5.41
CA ILE A 68 2.65 -10.19 4.39
C ILE A 68 1.15 -9.89 4.48
N LEU A 69 0.61 -9.91 5.70
CA LEU A 69 -0.80 -9.60 5.93
C LEU A 69 -1.11 -8.14 5.56
N ALA A 70 -0.21 -7.22 5.91
CA ALA A 70 -0.32 -5.81 5.54
C ALA A 70 -0.35 -5.62 4.00
N PHE A 71 0.55 -6.29 3.26
CA PHE A 71 0.56 -6.29 1.80
C PHE A 71 -0.74 -6.82 1.21
N ILE A 72 -1.24 -7.95 1.73
CA ILE A 72 -2.46 -8.58 1.25
C ILE A 72 -3.64 -7.60 1.40
N VAL A 73 -3.84 -7.05 2.61
CA VAL A 73 -4.94 -6.12 2.88
C VAL A 73 -4.87 -4.92 1.95
N LEU A 74 -3.70 -4.30 1.81
CA LEU A 74 -3.58 -3.11 0.98
C LEU A 74 -3.73 -3.40 -0.52
N GLN A 75 -3.29 -4.58 -0.98
CA GLN A 75 -3.52 -5.03 -2.36
C GLN A 75 -5.01 -5.28 -2.63
N PHE A 76 -5.76 -5.82 -1.67
CA PHE A 76 -7.22 -5.95 -1.79
C PHE A 76 -7.89 -4.57 -1.94
N VAL A 77 -7.53 -3.60 -1.09
CA VAL A 77 -8.06 -2.23 -1.18
C VAL A 77 -7.73 -1.60 -2.53
N ARG A 78 -6.48 -1.71 -2.97
CA ARG A 78 -6.06 -1.22 -4.30
C ARG A 78 -6.88 -1.85 -5.42
N SER A 79 -7.06 -3.16 -5.37
CA SER A 79 -7.78 -3.92 -6.41
C SER A 79 -9.25 -3.51 -6.47
N ALA A 80 -9.88 -3.24 -5.32
CA ALA A 80 -11.24 -2.72 -5.25
C ALA A 80 -11.34 -1.31 -5.87
N LEU A 81 -10.38 -0.42 -5.60
CA LEU A 81 -10.35 0.93 -6.19
C LEU A 81 -10.14 0.91 -7.71
N VAL A 82 -9.29 0.00 -8.19
CA VAL A 82 -9.08 -0.22 -9.63
C VAL A 82 -10.38 -0.70 -10.29
N GLN A 83 -11.06 -1.67 -9.70
CA GLN A 83 -12.37 -2.14 -10.21
C GLN A 83 -13.42 -1.03 -10.21
N ALA A 84 -13.48 -0.22 -9.14
CA ALA A 84 -14.37 0.94 -9.09
C ALA A 84 -14.07 1.96 -10.20
N THR A 85 -12.80 2.17 -10.53
CA THR A 85 -12.38 3.05 -11.63
C THR A 85 -12.94 2.55 -12.97
N TYR A 86 -12.80 1.25 -13.26
CA TYR A 86 -13.33 0.66 -14.50
C TYR A 86 -14.85 0.71 -14.55
N ALA A 87 -15.54 0.41 -13.45
CA ALA A 87 -17.00 0.46 -13.37
C ALA A 87 -17.55 1.87 -13.68
N LEU A 88 -16.93 2.91 -13.09
CA LEU A 88 -17.32 4.30 -13.31
C LEU A 88 -16.99 4.81 -14.73
N ALA A 89 -15.92 4.29 -15.33
CA ALA A 89 -15.59 4.58 -16.72
C ALA A 89 -16.62 3.96 -17.68
N ALA A 90 -17.00 2.69 -17.44
CA ALA A 90 -17.99 1.98 -18.24
C ALA A 90 -19.38 2.62 -18.15
N SER A 91 -19.81 3.06 -16.95
CA SER A 91 -21.10 3.76 -16.78
C SER A 91 -21.14 5.08 -17.54
N GLY A 92 -20.02 5.80 -17.62
CA GLY A 92 -19.92 7.04 -18.39
C GLY A 92 -20.02 6.81 -19.90
N TYR A 93 -19.38 5.75 -20.41
CA TYR A 93 -19.45 5.38 -21.82
C TYR A 93 -20.88 4.97 -22.23
N MET A 94 -21.51 4.11 -21.43
CA MET A 94 -22.87 3.61 -21.70
C MET A 94 -23.90 4.74 -21.77
N ALA A 95 -23.77 5.76 -20.91
CA ALA A 95 -24.65 6.93 -20.91
C ALA A 95 -24.48 7.82 -22.15
N TYR A 96 -23.28 7.89 -22.73
CA TYR A 96 -23.02 8.67 -23.95
C TYR A 96 -23.51 7.96 -25.21
N SER A 97 -23.37 6.63 -25.30
CA SER A 97 -23.77 5.83 -26.47
C SER A 97 -25.28 5.67 -26.65
N SER A 98 -26.09 6.04 -25.66
CA SER A 98 -27.54 5.91 -25.67
C SER A 98 -28.29 7.14 -26.21
N PHE A 99 -27.57 8.11 -26.81
CA PHE A 99 -28.12 9.30 -27.45
C PHE A 99 -27.87 9.30 -28.96
#